data_AF-A0A1P8RUP8-F1
#
_entry.id   AF-A0A1P8RUP8-F1
#
_cell.length_a   1.000
_cell.length_b   1.000
_cell.length_c   1.000
_cell.angle_alpha   90.00
_cell.angle_beta   90.00
_cell.angle_gamma   90.00
#
_symmetry.space_group_name_H-M   'P 1'
#
loop_
_entity.id
_entity.type
_entity.pdbx_description
1 polymer ?
#
loop_
_entity_poly.entity_id
_entity_poly.type
_entity_poly.pdbx_seq_one_letter_code
_entity_poly.pdbx_strand_id
1 'polypeptide(L)'
;MKNVLLKLLLLVLIVNTASAQEWMKNLEVAQALATVQNKMVLMVWEETTSYEYPVIVKDTKGRTIFINNLYEDEQVSPLIWEHFVPVIVSEYRYADLYEKIKDKRSQKYLDKFNDDSIKIMDINGNILNVDYSTEDFQNITALIERYSLNTEFIAQELQDYKQDKNFYSAYFLASKYLDLSMYAKPRTRNDIIQLSNIYINEAERLISKEEQNEHTALKQRCELLKLQEYLLLKRPKKVIRQLKKIKDEEVIESNKPFMAFMYYTAYMSTGKSEDAEEWKSQISSVNLKKARMIINLNR
;
A
#
# COMPACT_ATOMS: atom_id res chain seq x y z
N MET A 1 31.07 44.16 -16.49
CA MET A 1 31.27 43.89 -15.05
C MET A 1 29.98 43.52 -14.33
N LYS A 2 28.88 44.30 -14.42
CA LYS A 2 27.59 43.97 -13.79
C LYS A 2 27.03 42.57 -14.13
N ASN A 3 27.10 42.14 -15.39
CA ASN A 3 26.57 40.83 -15.83
C ASN A 3 27.43 39.64 -15.37
N VAL A 4 28.72 39.85 -15.07
CA VAL A 4 29.60 38.81 -14.53
C VAL A 4 29.34 38.65 -13.03
N LEU A 5 29.19 39.77 -12.32
CA LEU A 5 28.81 39.80 -10.90
C LEU A 5 27.44 39.16 -10.65
N LEU A 6 26.44 39.43 -11.51
CA LEU A 6 25.11 38.83 -11.39
C LEU A 6 25.14 37.31 -11.61
N LYS A 7 25.92 36.83 -12.60
CA LYS A 7 26.11 35.40 -12.85
C LYS A 7 26.86 34.71 -11.71
N LEU A 8 27.86 35.38 -11.12
CA LEU A 8 28.58 34.88 -9.95
C LEU A 8 27.67 34.81 -8.71
N LEU A 9 26.82 35.82 -8.51
CA LEU A 9 25.84 35.86 -7.41
C LEU A 9 24.81 34.75 -7.54
N LEU A 10 24.33 34.47 -8.77
CA LEU A 10 23.42 33.36 -9.05
C LEU A 10 24.09 32.00 -8.82
N LEU A 11 25.37 31.87 -9.17
CA LEU A 11 26.14 30.65 -8.90
C LEU A 11 26.33 30.44 -7.39
N VAL A 12 26.63 31.49 -6.63
CA VAL A 12 26.82 31.43 -5.17
C VAL A 12 25.49 31.16 -4.43
N LEU A 13 24.36 31.62 -4.96
CA LEU A 13 23.03 31.29 -4.43
C LEU A 13 22.64 29.82 -4.66
N ILE A 14 23.03 29.22 -5.78
CA ILE A 14 22.78 27.80 -6.07
C ILE A 14 23.65 26.89 -5.20
N VAL A 15 24.86 27.32 -4.83
CA VAL A 15 25.80 26.50 -4.03
C VAL A 15 25.45 26.53 -2.52
N ASN A 16 24.67 27.51 -2.05
CA ASN A 16 24.34 27.66 -0.62
C ASN A 16 23.00 27.01 -0.19
N THR A 17 22.27 26.32 -1.07
CA THR A 17 21.01 25.64 -0.73
C THR A 17 21.10 24.11 -0.72
N ALA A 18 22.31 23.55 -0.64
CA ALA A 18 22.52 22.11 -0.49
C ALA A 18 22.31 21.63 0.97
N SER A 19 21.44 22.30 1.74
CA SER A 19 20.91 21.74 2.98
C SER A 19 19.95 20.62 2.61
N ALA A 20 20.05 19.46 3.29
CA ALA A 20 19.06 18.40 3.17
C ALA A 20 17.64 18.99 3.32
N GLN A 21 16.72 18.61 2.43
CA GLN A 21 15.37 19.13 2.44
C GLN A 21 14.72 18.82 3.81
N GLU A 22 14.20 19.86 4.48
CA GLU A 22 13.54 19.68 5.79
C GLU A 22 12.31 18.78 5.66
N TRP A 23 12.03 18.00 6.71
CA TRP A 23 10.82 17.17 6.78
C TRP A 23 9.58 18.06 6.79
N MET A 24 8.52 17.61 6.12
CA MET A 24 7.27 18.36 6.05
C MET A 24 6.58 18.36 7.42
N LYS A 25 5.77 19.39 7.71
CA LYS A 25 5.00 19.51 8.97
C LYS A 25 3.48 19.40 8.78
N ASN A 26 3.03 19.26 7.55
CA ASN A 26 1.61 19.15 7.20
C ASN A 26 1.36 17.87 6.40
N LEU A 27 0.55 16.97 6.98
CA LEU A 27 0.25 15.66 6.39
C LEU A 27 -0.47 15.78 5.05
N GLU A 28 -1.42 16.71 4.89
CA GLU A 28 -2.18 16.87 3.65
C GLU A 28 -1.26 17.33 2.50
N VAL A 29 -0.35 18.28 2.78
CA VAL A 29 0.63 18.76 1.80
C VAL A 29 1.63 17.64 1.46
N ALA A 30 2.07 16.87 2.45
CA ALA A 30 2.94 15.71 2.23
C ALA A 30 2.25 14.64 1.36
N GLN A 31 0.99 14.32 1.65
CA GLN A 31 0.20 13.40 0.84
C GLN A 31 0.00 13.92 -0.59
N ALA A 32 -0.24 15.22 -0.78
CA ALA A 32 -0.36 15.82 -2.11
C ALA A 32 0.96 15.73 -2.90
N LEU A 33 2.10 16.00 -2.25
CA LEU A 33 3.42 15.85 -2.86
C LEU A 33 3.71 14.38 -3.20
N ALA A 34 3.37 13.46 -2.30
CA ALA A 34 3.51 12.02 -2.50
C ALA A 34 2.70 11.53 -3.71
N THR A 35 1.50 12.09 -3.92
CA THR A 35 0.73 11.81 -5.13
C THR A 35 1.44 12.26 -6.40
N VAL A 36 2.01 13.47 -6.42
CA VAL A 36 2.73 13.99 -7.60
C VAL A 36 4.01 13.21 -7.88
N GLN A 37 4.69 12.74 -6.82
CA GLN A 37 5.96 12.01 -6.94
C GLN A 37 5.79 10.49 -7.08
N ASN A 38 4.56 9.96 -7.03
CA ASN A 38 4.26 8.53 -7.00
C ASN A 38 5.01 7.77 -5.87
N LYS A 39 5.07 8.38 -4.68
CA LYS A 39 5.77 7.84 -3.50
C LYS A 39 4.80 7.54 -2.37
N MET A 40 5.25 6.68 -1.46
CA MET A 40 4.63 6.52 -0.14
C MET A 40 5.04 7.68 0.77
N VAL A 41 4.23 7.94 1.80
CA VAL A 41 4.52 8.92 2.85
C VAL A 41 5.25 8.21 3.99
N LEU A 42 6.36 8.78 4.46
CA LEU A 42 7.01 8.37 5.70
C LEU A 42 6.57 9.34 6.79
N MET A 43 5.84 8.85 7.78
CA MET A 43 5.26 9.67 8.84
C MET A 43 5.82 9.26 10.20
N VAL A 44 6.11 10.27 11.01
CA VAL A 44 6.43 10.14 12.43
C VAL A 44 5.59 11.14 13.23
N TRP A 45 5.35 10.81 14.50
CA TRP A 45 4.71 11.70 15.46
C TRP A 45 5.68 12.80 15.93
N GLU A 46 5.16 13.98 16.24
CA GLU A 46 5.98 15.13 16.63
C GLU A 46 6.75 14.84 17.92
N GLU A 47 6.14 14.14 18.88
CA GLU A 47 6.80 13.78 20.15
C GLU A 47 8.07 12.96 19.93
N THR A 48 8.13 12.12 18.90
CA THR A 48 9.32 11.31 18.57
C THR A 48 10.56 12.13 18.23
N THR A 49 10.36 13.40 17.86
CA THR A 49 11.45 14.33 17.52
C THR A 49 12.05 15.03 18.75
N SER A 50 11.47 14.81 19.94
CA SER A 50 11.92 15.44 21.19
C SER A 50 13.06 14.70 21.88
N TYR A 51 13.43 13.52 21.40
CA TYR A 51 14.52 12.69 21.92
C TYR A 51 15.35 12.08 20.79
N GLU A 52 16.51 11.52 21.11
CA GLU A 52 17.36 10.85 20.12
C GLU A 52 16.66 9.62 19.55
N TYR A 53 16.49 9.60 18.23
CA TYR A 53 15.85 8.48 17.53
C TYR A 53 16.90 7.66 16.76
N PRO A 54 17.60 6.72 17.42
CA PRO A 54 18.68 5.97 16.79
C PRO A 54 18.18 5.00 15.72
N VAL A 55 18.86 5.01 14.59
CA VAL A 55 18.55 4.15 13.44
C VAL A 55 19.80 3.51 12.86
N ILE A 56 19.61 2.43 12.12
CA ILE A 56 20.67 1.81 11.32
C ILE A 56 20.39 1.96 9.82
N VAL A 57 21.46 2.22 9.07
CA VAL A 57 21.42 2.38 7.61
C VAL A 57 22.64 1.72 7.00
N LYS A 58 22.50 1.13 5.81
CA LYS A 58 23.64 0.64 5.03
C LYS A 58 24.18 1.76 4.15
N ASP A 59 25.50 1.92 4.16
CA ASP A 59 26.18 2.82 3.25
C ASP A 59 26.26 2.26 1.82
N THR A 60 26.81 3.05 0.90
CA THR A 60 27.01 2.67 -0.51
C THR A 60 27.91 1.45 -0.72
N LYS A 61 28.66 1.03 0.32
CA LYS A 61 29.52 -0.18 0.32
C LYS A 61 28.85 -1.35 1.04
N GLY A 62 27.60 -1.20 1.49
CA GLY A 62 26.82 -2.21 2.20
C GLY A 62 27.17 -2.35 3.69
N ARG A 63 27.97 -1.44 4.26
CA ARG A 63 28.35 -1.46 5.69
C ARG A 63 27.22 -0.84 6.52
N THR A 64 26.89 -1.46 7.64
CA THR A 64 25.93 -0.89 8.59
C THR A 64 26.55 0.29 9.33
N ILE A 65 25.90 1.44 9.25
CA ILE A 65 26.19 2.66 10.00
C ILE A 65 25.10 2.84 11.05
N PHE A 66 25.51 3.23 12.25
CA PHE A 66 24.63 3.65 13.33
C PHE A 66 24.52 5.17 13.33
N ILE A 67 23.29 5.67 13.39
CA ILE A 67 22.97 7.09 13.41
C ILE A 67 22.25 7.36 14.72
N ASN A 68 22.83 8.22 15.56
CA ASN A 68 22.31 8.47 16.91
C ASN A 68 20.92 9.12 16.88
N ASN A 69 20.69 10.05 15.96
CA ASN A 69 19.42 10.73 15.82
C ASN A 69 19.03 10.87 14.35
N LEU A 70 17.92 10.23 13.96
CA LEU A 70 17.33 10.28 12.62
C LEU A 70 17.12 11.70 12.09
N TYR A 71 16.80 12.65 12.98
CA TYR A 71 16.37 14.00 12.58
C TYR A 71 17.52 14.98 12.38
N GLU A 72 18.73 14.64 12.81
CA GLU A 72 19.92 15.51 12.74
C GLU A 72 20.94 15.07 11.69
N ASP A 73 20.78 13.88 11.13
CA ASP A 73 21.77 13.32 10.21
C ASP A 73 21.59 13.78 8.75
N GLU A 74 22.66 14.40 8.22
CA GLU A 74 22.70 14.96 6.86
C GLU A 74 22.71 13.88 5.75
N GLN A 75 22.99 12.62 6.06
CA GLN A 75 23.04 11.53 5.07
C GLN A 75 21.71 10.76 4.98
N VAL A 76 21.03 10.56 6.11
CA VAL A 76 19.78 9.79 6.16
C VAL A 76 18.60 10.57 5.59
N SER A 77 18.49 11.88 5.88
CA SER A 77 17.36 12.68 5.40
C SER A 77 17.25 12.73 3.87
N PRO A 78 18.33 12.98 3.09
CA PRO A 78 18.28 12.90 1.64
C PRO A 78 17.89 11.52 1.11
N LEU A 79 18.40 10.45 1.73
CA LEU A 79 18.04 9.07 1.37
C LEU A 79 16.56 8.80 1.58
N ILE A 80 15.97 9.30 2.67
CA ILE A 80 14.53 9.18 2.92
C ILE A 80 13.73 9.94 1.86
N TRP A 81 14.13 11.17 1.53
CA TRP A 81 13.49 11.98 0.48
C TRP A 81 13.53 11.33 -0.91
N GLU A 82 14.58 10.56 -1.21
CA GLU A 82 14.70 9.82 -2.47
C GLU A 82 13.56 8.80 -2.61
N HIS A 83 13.19 8.11 -1.52
CA HIS A 83 12.28 6.97 -1.54
C HIS A 83 10.86 7.26 -1.02
N PHE A 84 10.71 8.28 -0.19
CA PHE A 84 9.47 8.64 0.49
C PHE A 84 9.25 10.15 0.50
N VAL A 85 8.04 10.56 0.87
CA VAL A 85 7.79 11.94 1.32
C VAL A 85 7.73 11.97 2.84
N PRO A 86 8.77 12.47 3.53
CA PRO A 86 8.81 12.49 4.99
C PRO A 86 7.99 13.62 5.60
N VAL A 87 7.27 13.31 6.68
CA VAL A 87 6.43 14.27 7.42
C VAL A 87 6.47 13.99 8.93
N ILE A 88 6.62 15.06 9.70
CA ILE A 88 6.41 15.09 11.14
C ILE A 88 4.99 15.60 11.37
N VAL A 89 4.15 14.80 12.04
CA VAL A 89 2.74 15.14 12.27
C VAL A 89 2.54 15.51 13.74
N SER A 90 1.94 16.67 13.97
CA SER A 90 1.68 17.18 15.32
C SER A 90 0.72 16.31 16.13
N GLU A 91 1.00 16.17 17.42
CA GLU A 91 0.15 15.43 18.38
C GLU A 91 -1.28 15.98 18.48
N TYR A 92 -1.47 17.28 18.20
CA TYR A 92 -2.81 17.88 18.16
C TYR A 92 -3.74 17.21 17.15
N ARG A 93 -3.18 16.50 16.16
CA ARG A 93 -3.94 15.77 15.15
C ARG A 93 -4.32 14.35 15.55
N TYR A 94 -3.78 13.85 16.66
CA TYR A 94 -3.97 12.46 17.08
C TYR A 94 -5.45 12.12 17.18
N ALA A 95 -6.25 12.93 17.88
CA ALA A 95 -7.68 12.68 18.07
C ALA A 95 -8.41 12.56 16.72
N ASP A 96 -8.24 13.54 15.82
CA ASP A 96 -8.90 13.55 14.51
C ASP A 96 -8.50 12.37 13.63
N LEU A 97 -7.25 11.94 13.70
CA LEU A 97 -6.74 10.80 12.93
C LEU A 97 -7.19 9.47 13.55
N TYR A 98 -7.18 9.36 14.88
CA TYR A 98 -7.63 8.18 15.62
C TYR A 98 -9.12 7.92 15.41
N GLU A 99 -9.96 8.95 15.47
CA GLU A 99 -11.40 8.85 15.19
C GLU A 99 -11.72 8.28 13.81
N LYS A 100 -10.85 8.50 12.82
CA LYS A 100 -11.05 7.95 11.47
C LYS A 100 -10.85 6.44 11.43
N ILE A 101 -10.01 5.89 12.32
CA ILE A 101 -9.57 4.49 12.30
C ILE A 101 -10.13 3.64 13.44
N LYS A 102 -10.56 4.25 14.56
CA LYS A 102 -11.13 3.54 15.70
C LYS A 102 -12.35 2.74 15.24
N ASP A 103 -12.48 1.52 15.76
CA ASP A 103 -13.51 0.53 15.41
C ASP A 103 -13.50 0.05 13.94
N LYS A 104 -12.59 0.53 13.09
CA LYS A 104 -12.47 0.15 11.66
C LYS A 104 -11.19 -0.61 11.35
N ARG A 105 -10.22 -0.58 12.26
CA ARG A 105 -8.89 -1.20 12.12
C ARG A 105 -8.65 -2.20 13.24
N SER A 106 -7.74 -3.14 13.00
CA SER A 106 -7.36 -4.15 13.99
C SER A 106 -6.56 -3.53 15.14
N GLN A 107 -6.53 -4.19 16.31
CA GLN A 107 -5.73 -3.73 17.45
C GLN A 107 -4.27 -3.50 17.05
N LYS A 108 -3.67 -4.45 16.31
CA LYS A 108 -2.29 -4.32 15.80
C LYS A 108 -2.05 -3.06 14.98
N TYR A 109 -3.03 -2.65 14.16
CA TYR A 109 -2.95 -1.41 13.40
C TYR A 109 -3.00 -0.19 14.33
N LEU A 110 -3.88 -0.21 15.34
CA LEU A 110 -3.99 0.86 16.34
C LEU A 110 -2.70 0.96 17.16
N ASP A 111 -2.11 -0.17 17.56
CA ASP A 111 -0.84 -0.20 18.26
C ASP A 111 0.27 0.43 17.41
N LYS A 112 0.37 0.04 16.13
CA LYS A 112 1.31 0.67 15.18
C LYS A 112 1.02 2.16 14.99
N PHE A 113 -0.23 2.58 14.96
CA PHE A 113 -0.58 3.99 14.82
C PHE A 113 -0.18 4.79 16.05
N ASN A 114 -0.33 4.22 17.25
CA ASN A 114 -0.06 4.90 18.53
C ASN A 114 1.42 4.93 18.91
N ASP A 115 2.22 3.97 18.46
CA ASP A 115 3.63 3.88 18.86
C ASP A 115 4.51 4.95 18.19
N ASP A 116 5.75 5.07 18.67
CA ASP A 116 6.74 6.02 18.19
C ASP A 116 7.52 5.54 16.95
N SER A 117 7.13 4.40 16.37
CA SER A 117 7.84 3.85 15.21
C SER A 117 7.49 4.61 13.92
N ILE A 118 8.32 4.48 12.89
CA ILE A 118 8.04 5.07 11.58
C ILE A 118 6.80 4.41 10.98
N LYS A 119 5.87 5.21 10.44
CA LYS A 119 4.72 4.72 9.68
C LYS A 119 4.95 5.00 8.19
N ILE A 120 4.87 3.96 7.36
CA ILE A 120 4.83 4.10 5.91
C ILE A 120 3.38 4.05 5.48
N MET A 121 2.90 5.13 4.90
CA MET A 121 1.48 5.34 4.58
C MET A 121 1.29 5.57 3.09
N ASP A 122 0.14 5.17 2.57
CA ASP A 122 -0.28 5.65 1.25
C ASP A 122 -0.84 7.09 1.32
N ILE A 123 -1.14 7.67 0.15
CA ILE A 123 -1.62 9.05 0.05
C ILE A 123 -2.99 9.29 0.69
N ASN A 124 -3.70 8.21 1.04
CA ASN A 124 -5.02 8.21 1.66
C ASN A 124 -4.95 7.99 3.17
N GLY A 125 -3.74 7.83 3.72
CA GLY A 125 -3.46 7.79 5.14
C GLY A 125 -3.54 6.41 5.77
N ASN A 126 -3.52 5.33 4.99
CA ASN A 126 -3.48 3.98 5.53
C ASN A 126 -2.05 3.47 5.67
N ILE A 127 -1.71 2.91 6.84
CA ILE A 127 -0.37 2.41 7.20
C ILE A 127 -0.16 1.04 6.57
N LEU A 128 0.96 0.88 5.86
CA LEU A 128 1.41 -0.35 5.23
C LEU A 128 2.25 -1.22 6.18
N ASN A 129 3.19 -0.61 6.92
CA ASN A 129 4.16 -1.33 7.76
C ASN A 129 3.63 -1.64 9.18
N VAL A 130 2.43 -2.24 9.25
CA VAL A 130 1.73 -2.59 10.50
C VAL A 130 2.41 -3.71 11.27
N ASP A 131 3.15 -4.56 10.59
CA ASP A 131 3.89 -5.64 11.24
C ASP A 131 5.00 -5.07 12.15
N TYR A 132 4.82 -5.25 13.46
CA TYR A 132 5.77 -4.86 14.49
C TYR A 132 7.14 -5.52 14.24
N SER A 133 8.17 -4.70 14.12
CA SER A 133 9.56 -5.15 14.12
C SER A 133 10.06 -5.08 15.56
N THR A 134 10.46 -6.21 16.15
CA THR A 134 11.07 -6.29 17.48
C THR A 134 12.54 -5.84 17.47
N GLU A 135 12.94 -5.01 16.52
CA GLU A 135 14.31 -4.54 16.42
C GLU A 135 14.50 -3.35 17.38
N ASP A 136 15.59 -3.39 18.17
CA ASP A 136 15.95 -2.33 19.11
C ASP A 136 16.14 -0.97 18.40
N PHE A 137 16.49 -0.99 17.11
CA PHE A 137 16.64 0.17 16.25
C PHE A 137 15.96 -0.07 14.91
N GLN A 138 15.28 0.95 14.38
CA GLN A 138 14.71 0.84 13.04
C GLN A 138 15.79 0.84 11.96
N ASN A 139 15.65 -0.08 11.01
CA ASN A 139 16.54 -0.21 9.86
C ASN A 139 15.98 0.53 8.65
N ILE A 140 16.53 1.72 8.36
CA ILE A 140 16.09 2.57 7.24
C ILE A 140 16.27 1.86 5.89
N THR A 141 17.38 1.15 5.70
CA THR A 141 17.61 0.39 4.45
C THR A 141 16.56 -0.70 4.27
N ALA A 142 16.21 -1.45 5.33
CA ALA A 142 15.18 -2.46 5.26
C ALA A 142 13.79 -1.87 5.01
N LEU A 143 13.49 -0.70 5.59
CA LEU A 143 12.25 0.04 5.33
C LEU A 143 12.14 0.45 3.85
N ILE A 144 13.21 1.02 3.29
CA ILE A 144 13.28 1.38 1.87
C ILE A 144 13.07 0.13 1.00
N GLU A 145 13.90 -0.91 1.18
CA GLU A 145 13.83 -2.13 0.37
C GLU A 145 12.47 -2.83 0.43
N ARG A 146 11.74 -2.69 1.54
CA ARG A 146 10.44 -3.34 1.74
C ARG A 146 9.27 -2.46 1.31
N TYR A 147 9.35 -1.14 1.48
CA TYR A 147 8.18 -0.25 1.43
C TYR A 147 8.29 0.96 0.51
N SER A 148 9.41 1.20 -0.18
CA SER A 148 9.52 2.25 -1.20
C SER A 148 8.76 1.86 -2.49
N LEU A 149 7.43 1.75 -2.38
CA LEU A 149 6.57 1.39 -3.50
C LEU A 149 6.44 2.58 -4.45
N ASN A 150 6.76 2.38 -5.73
CA ASN A 150 6.35 3.31 -6.77
C ASN A 150 4.82 3.15 -6.97
N THR A 151 4.06 4.19 -6.61
CA THR A 151 2.60 4.17 -6.65
C THR A 151 2.02 4.54 -8.02
N GLU A 152 2.85 4.77 -9.04
CA GLU A 152 2.42 5.15 -10.40
C GLU A 152 1.41 4.14 -10.98
N PHE A 153 1.64 2.84 -10.74
CA PHE A 153 0.76 1.77 -11.20
C PHE A 153 -0.67 1.84 -10.62
N ILE A 154 -0.84 2.49 -9.47
CA ILE A 154 -2.11 2.60 -8.73
C ILE A 154 -2.56 4.06 -8.54
N ALA A 155 -1.91 5.00 -9.22
CA ALA A 155 -2.07 6.44 -8.96
C ALA A 155 -3.50 6.92 -9.24
N GLN A 156 -4.12 6.40 -10.30
CA GLN A 156 -5.51 6.74 -10.65
C GLN A 156 -6.47 6.29 -9.57
N GLU A 157 -6.41 5.02 -9.16
CA GLU A 157 -7.32 4.48 -8.14
C GLU A 157 -7.11 5.14 -6.77
N LEU A 158 -5.87 5.52 -6.44
CA LEU A 158 -5.56 6.29 -5.23
C LEU A 158 -6.25 7.67 -5.26
N GLN A 159 -6.24 8.34 -6.42
CA GLN A 159 -6.88 9.64 -6.60
C GLN A 159 -8.40 9.56 -6.64
N ASP A 160 -8.96 8.57 -7.34
CA ASP A 160 -10.40 8.37 -7.44
C ASP A 160 -11.01 8.17 -6.04
N TYR A 161 -10.38 7.32 -5.22
CA TYR A 161 -10.79 7.14 -3.82
C TYR A 161 -10.64 8.42 -2.98
N LYS A 162 -9.59 9.23 -3.22
CA LYS A 162 -9.38 10.47 -2.48
C LYS A 162 -10.44 11.52 -2.83
N GLN A 163 -10.84 11.60 -4.10
CA GLN A 163 -11.79 12.57 -4.62
C GLN A 163 -13.24 12.20 -4.27
N ASP A 164 -13.62 10.95 -4.47
CA ASP A 164 -14.97 10.46 -4.18
C ASP A 164 -14.94 9.09 -3.49
N LYS A 165 -15.42 9.05 -2.24
CA LYS A 165 -15.43 7.84 -1.41
C LYS A 165 -16.77 7.12 -1.52
N ASN A 166 -16.85 6.22 -2.51
CA ASN A 166 -17.99 5.35 -2.76
C ASN A 166 -17.55 3.86 -2.82
N PHE A 167 -18.50 2.94 -3.04
CA PHE A 167 -18.16 1.52 -3.14
C PHE A 167 -17.09 1.25 -4.20
N TYR A 168 -17.28 1.82 -5.39
CA TYR A 168 -16.47 1.53 -6.58
C TYR A 168 -15.03 2.03 -6.42
N SER A 169 -14.83 3.26 -5.93
CA SER A 169 -13.48 3.80 -5.74
C SER A 169 -12.68 3.02 -4.69
N ALA A 170 -13.33 2.60 -3.59
CA ALA A 170 -12.71 1.73 -2.60
C ALA A 170 -12.41 0.33 -3.15
N TYR A 171 -13.36 -0.27 -3.87
CA TYR A 171 -13.23 -1.61 -4.45
C TYR A 171 -12.11 -1.67 -5.51
N PHE A 172 -12.06 -0.71 -6.43
CA PHE A 172 -11.05 -0.69 -7.48
C PHE A 172 -9.66 -0.44 -6.92
N LEU A 173 -9.51 0.45 -5.93
CA LEU A 173 -8.25 0.65 -5.23
C LEU A 173 -7.78 -0.63 -4.52
N ALA A 174 -8.67 -1.31 -3.80
CA ALA A 174 -8.36 -2.59 -3.19
C ALA A 174 -7.86 -3.62 -4.21
N SER A 175 -8.60 -3.78 -5.32
CA SER A 175 -8.25 -4.69 -6.41
C SER A 175 -6.88 -4.36 -7.02
N LYS A 176 -6.59 -3.07 -7.21
CA LYS A 176 -5.33 -2.62 -7.78
C LYS A 176 -4.14 -2.85 -6.85
N TYR A 177 -4.33 -2.71 -5.53
CA TYR A 177 -3.33 -3.12 -4.55
C TYR A 177 -3.03 -4.62 -4.61
N LEU A 178 -4.05 -5.47 -4.80
CA LEU A 178 -3.81 -6.91 -5.01
C LEU A 178 -2.98 -7.16 -6.28
N ASP A 179 -3.21 -6.39 -7.34
CA ASP A 179 -2.41 -6.48 -8.57
C ASP A 179 -0.97 -6.02 -8.35
N LEU A 180 -0.76 -4.92 -7.63
CA LEU A 180 0.58 -4.45 -7.25
C LEU A 180 1.33 -5.51 -6.42
N SER A 181 0.61 -6.21 -5.53
CA SER A 181 1.20 -7.23 -4.66
C SER A 181 1.83 -8.42 -5.43
N MET A 182 1.39 -8.67 -6.67
CA MET A 182 1.97 -9.73 -7.53
C MET A 182 3.44 -9.47 -7.87
N TYR A 183 3.86 -8.21 -7.88
CA TYR A 183 5.23 -7.79 -8.20
C TYR A 183 6.12 -7.67 -6.96
N ALA A 184 5.54 -7.78 -5.76
CA ALA A 184 6.26 -7.60 -4.50
C ALA A 184 6.93 -8.89 -4.01
N LYS A 185 8.00 -8.73 -3.22
CA LYS A 185 8.63 -9.83 -2.46
C LYS A 185 7.64 -10.42 -1.45
N PRO A 186 7.78 -11.69 -1.01
CA PRO A 186 6.76 -12.37 -0.20
C PRO A 186 6.32 -11.63 1.09
N ARG A 187 7.26 -11.04 1.84
CA ARG A 187 6.93 -10.27 3.06
C ARG A 187 6.17 -8.98 2.73
N THR A 188 6.69 -8.15 1.82
CA THR A 188 6.02 -6.94 1.32
C THR A 188 4.64 -7.26 0.73
N ARG A 189 4.51 -8.37 0.00
CA ARG A 189 3.24 -8.80 -0.59
C ARG A 189 2.16 -8.98 0.47
N ASN A 190 2.49 -9.60 1.60
CA ASN A 190 1.53 -9.77 2.69
C ASN A 190 1.07 -8.41 3.22
N ASP A 191 2.00 -7.47 3.42
CA ASP A 191 1.67 -6.11 3.90
C ASP A 191 0.77 -5.36 2.91
N ILE A 192 1.07 -5.44 1.61
CA ILE A 192 0.24 -4.84 0.54
C ILE A 192 -1.16 -5.46 0.52
N ILE A 193 -1.26 -6.79 0.73
CA ILE A 193 -2.57 -7.46 0.84
C ILE A 193 -3.32 -6.97 2.08
N GLN A 194 -2.67 -6.80 3.23
CA GLN A 194 -3.34 -6.22 4.42
C GLN A 194 -3.82 -4.78 4.17
N LEU A 195 -3.05 -3.98 3.44
CA LEU A 195 -3.46 -2.65 3.01
C LEU A 195 -4.65 -2.71 2.04
N SER A 196 -4.66 -3.64 1.09
CA SER A 196 -5.82 -3.88 0.22
C SER A 196 -7.07 -4.22 1.05
N ASN A 197 -6.94 -5.05 2.08
CA ASN A 197 -8.06 -5.49 2.92
C ASN A 197 -8.72 -4.35 3.68
N ILE A 198 -7.95 -3.30 4.03
CA ILE A 198 -8.51 -2.06 4.57
C ILE A 198 -9.55 -1.47 3.59
N TYR A 199 -9.21 -1.40 2.31
CA TYR A 199 -10.07 -0.87 1.27
C TYR A 199 -11.23 -1.81 0.92
N ILE A 200 -11.03 -3.14 0.94
CA ILE A 200 -12.13 -4.10 0.78
C ILE A 200 -13.16 -3.91 1.89
N ASN A 201 -12.73 -3.81 3.14
CA ASN A 201 -13.63 -3.62 4.28
C ASN A 201 -14.35 -2.27 4.22
N GLU A 202 -13.72 -1.25 3.63
CA GLU A 202 -14.39 0.03 3.35
C GLU A 202 -15.42 -0.07 2.25
N ALA A 203 -15.10 -0.74 1.13
CA ALA A 203 -16.05 -1.00 0.06
C ALA A 203 -17.28 -1.72 0.62
N GLU A 204 -17.10 -2.78 1.42
CA GLU A 204 -18.20 -3.51 2.06
C GLU A 204 -19.10 -2.63 2.93
N ARG A 205 -18.52 -1.69 3.70
CA ARG A 205 -19.29 -0.72 4.50
C ARG A 205 -20.04 0.30 3.63
N LEU A 206 -19.51 0.64 2.46
CA LEU A 206 -20.11 1.61 1.55
C LEU A 206 -21.25 1.03 0.72
N ILE A 207 -21.40 -0.31 0.65
CA ILE A 207 -22.52 -0.97 -0.05
C ILE A 207 -23.88 -0.42 0.43
N SER A 208 -24.04 -0.10 1.72
CA SER A 208 -25.30 0.42 2.25
C SER A 208 -25.71 1.78 1.68
N LYS A 209 -24.81 2.46 0.96
CA LYS A 209 -25.06 3.75 0.30
C LYS A 209 -25.41 3.59 -1.19
N GLU A 210 -25.21 2.39 -1.75
CA GLU A 210 -25.51 2.08 -3.15
C GLU A 210 -26.97 1.61 -3.31
N GLU A 211 -27.44 1.47 -4.55
CA GLU A 211 -28.80 1.01 -4.83
C GLU A 211 -29.06 -0.39 -4.25
N GLN A 212 -30.21 -0.58 -3.61
CA GLN A 212 -30.54 -1.78 -2.83
C GLN A 212 -30.52 -3.08 -3.67
N ASN A 213 -30.92 -2.99 -4.95
CA ASN A 213 -30.88 -4.08 -5.92
C ASN A 213 -29.45 -4.52 -6.27
N GLU A 214 -28.43 -3.66 -6.09
CA GLU A 214 -27.03 -3.99 -6.37
C GLU A 214 -26.34 -4.67 -5.17
N HIS A 215 -26.86 -4.54 -3.96
CA HIS A 215 -26.16 -4.94 -2.72
C HIS A 215 -25.63 -6.37 -2.74
N THR A 216 -26.44 -7.32 -3.20
CA THR A 216 -26.03 -8.74 -3.28
C THR A 216 -24.88 -8.94 -4.28
N ALA A 217 -24.95 -8.26 -5.44
CA ALA A 217 -23.91 -8.30 -6.45
C ALA A 217 -22.58 -7.72 -5.92
N LEU A 218 -22.65 -6.58 -5.24
CA LEU A 218 -21.48 -5.90 -4.68
C LEU A 218 -20.84 -6.71 -3.54
N LYS A 219 -21.65 -7.33 -2.66
CA LYS A 219 -21.17 -8.22 -1.59
C LYS A 219 -20.43 -9.43 -2.16
N GLN A 220 -21.04 -10.15 -3.10
CA GLN A 220 -20.41 -11.31 -3.74
C GLN A 220 -19.12 -10.90 -4.48
N ARG A 221 -19.08 -9.69 -5.05
CA ARG A 221 -17.87 -9.16 -5.70
C ARG A 221 -16.73 -8.91 -4.70
N CYS A 222 -17.02 -8.35 -3.52
CA CYS A 222 -16.04 -8.23 -2.43
C CYS A 222 -15.54 -9.60 -1.95
N GLU A 223 -16.43 -10.59 -1.83
CA GLU A 223 -16.05 -11.96 -1.45
C GLU A 223 -15.09 -12.60 -2.45
N LEU A 224 -15.37 -12.48 -3.76
CA LEU A 224 -14.47 -12.97 -4.80
C LEU A 224 -13.11 -12.27 -4.75
N LEU A 225 -13.08 -10.97 -4.45
CA LEU A 225 -11.84 -10.22 -4.29
C LEU A 225 -11.04 -10.73 -3.07
N LYS A 226 -11.71 -11.02 -1.95
CA LYS A 226 -11.08 -11.66 -0.78
C LYS A 226 -10.53 -13.05 -1.10
N LEU A 227 -11.18 -13.80 -1.99
CA LEU A 227 -10.63 -15.08 -2.44
C LEU A 227 -9.37 -14.92 -3.29
N GLN A 228 -9.22 -13.81 -4.03
CA GLN A 228 -8.00 -13.52 -4.80
C GLN A 228 -6.78 -13.38 -3.87
N GLU A 229 -6.95 -12.83 -2.66
CA GLU A 229 -5.88 -12.78 -1.65
C GLU A 229 -5.29 -14.15 -1.35
N TYR A 230 -6.15 -15.17 -1.20
CA TYR A 230 -5.69 -16.53 -0.93
C TYR A 230 -4.89 -17.11 -2.10
N LEU A 231 -5.19 -16.75 -3.34
CA LEU A 231 -4.35 -17.14 -4.48
C LEU A 231 -2.97 -16.49 -4.40
N LEU A 232 -2.90 -15.21 -4.04
CA LEU A 232 -1.65 -14.44 -3.90
C LEU A 232 -0.79 -14.93 -2.71
N LEU A 233 -1.44 -15.49 -1.68
CA LEU A 233 -0.84 -16.12 -0.52
C LEU A 233 -0.53 -17.61 -0.72
N LYS A 234 -0.55 -18.11 -1.97
CA LYS A 234 -0.28 -19.51 -2.33
C LYS A 234 -1.24 -20.53 -1.69
N ARG A 235 -2.52 -20.22 -1.58
CA ARG A 235 -3.56 -21.08 -0.96
C ARG A 235 -4.70 -21.44 -1.93
N PRO A 236 -4.42 -22.00 -3.12
CA PRO A 236 -5.44 -22.21 -4.15
C PRO A 236 -6.48 -23.28 -3.78
N LYS A 237 -6.10 -24.30 -3.00
CA LYS A 237 -7.06 -25.30 -2.48
C LYS A 237 -8.12 -24.66 -1.58
N LYS A 238 -7.76 -23.65 -0.79
CA LYS A 238 -8.72 -22.91 0.06
C LYS A 238 -9.73 -22.16 -0.82
N VAL A 239 -9.26 -21.57 -1.92
CA VAL A 239 -10.10 -20.85 -2.90
C VAL A 239 -11.11 -21.79 -3.54
N ILE A 240 -10.67 -22.94 -4.07
CA ILE A 240 -11.58 -23.95 -4.67
C ILE A 240 -12.70 -24.33 -3.69
N ARG A 241 -12.35 -24.57 -2.42
CA ARG A 241 -13.34 -24.93 -1.40
C ARG A 241 -14.36 -23.81 -1.14
N GLN A 242 -13.94 -22.54 -1.13
CA GLN A 242 -14.86 -21.43 -0.90
C GLN A 242 -15.71 -21.12 -2.14
N LEU A 243 -15.13 -21.21 -3.34
CA LEU A 243 -15.88 -21.03 -4.59
C LEU A 243 -17.00 -22.06 -4.75
N LYS A 244 -16.78 -23.31 -4.30
CA LYS A 244 -17.84 -24.34 -4.31
C LYS A 244 -19.05 -23.92 -3.46
N LYS A 245 -18.81 -23.36 -2.27
CA LYS A 245 -19.89 -22.85 -1.42
C LYS A 245 -20.67 -21.71 -2.07
N ILE A 246 -19.97 -20.77 -2.71
CA ILE A 246 -20.60 -19.67 -3.46
C ILE A 246 -21.42 -20.20 -4.65
N LYS A 247 -20.97 -21.28 -5.30
CA LYS A 247 -21.71 -21.92 -6.41
C LYS A 247 -22.96 -22.67 -5.94
N ASP A 248 -22.94 -23.19 -4.72
CA ASP A 248 -24.12 -23.79 -4.10
C ASP A 248 -25.17 -22.71 -3.74
N GLU A 249 -24.74 -21.45 -3.62
CA GLU A 249 -25.58 -20.25 -3.52
C GLU A 249 -25.91 -19.67 -4.91
N GLU A 250 -26.82 -18.69 -4.97
CA GLU A 250 -27.15 -18.00 -6.22
C GLU A 250 -25.98 -17.12 -6.69
N VAL A 251 -25.46 -17.46 -7.86
CA VAL A 251 -24.40 -16.71 -8.52
C VAL A 251 -24.98 -15.53 -9.28
N ILE A 252 -24.55 -14.32 -8.95
CA ILE A 252 -24.99 -13.12 -9.64
C ILE A 252 -24.32 -13.03 -11.02
N GLU A 253 -25.13 -12.79 -12.06
CA GLU A 253 -24.70 -12.80 -13.47
C GLU A 253 -23.47 -11.91 -13.71
N SER A 254 -23.48 -10.69 -13.17
CA SER A 254 -22.41 -9.70 -13.34
C SER A 254 -21.08 -10.10 -12.69
N ASN A 255 -21.06 -11.16 -11.86
CA ASN A 255 -19.87 -11.68 -11.20
C ASN A 255 -19.38 -13.01 -11.78
N LYS A 256 -20.13 -13.65 -12.68
CA LYS A 256 -19.72 -14.90 -13.34
C LYS A 256 -18.33 -14.84 -13.97
N PRO A 257 -17.94 -13.78 -14.72
CA PRO A 257 -16.60 -13.70 -15.30
C PRO A 257 -15.49 -13.68 -14.24
N PHE A 258 -15.71 -13.00 -13.11
CA PHE A 258 -14.73 -12.96 -12.03
C PHE A 258 -14.63 -14.32 -11.33
N MET A 259 -15.76 -15.00 -11.13
CA MET A 259 -15.77 -16.33 -10.58
C MET A 259 -15.08 -17.35 -11.50
N ALA A 260 -15.31 -17.27 -12.82
CA ALA A 260 -14.61 -18.09 -13.80
C ALA A 260 -13.09 -17.87 -13.75
N PHE A 261 -12.66 -16.61 -13.67
CA PHE A 261 -11.26 -16.26 -13.44
C PHE A 261 -10.71 -16.93 -12.16
N MET A 262 -11.46 -16.89 -11.07
CA MET A 262 -11.05 -17.48 -9.79
C MET A 262 -10.94 -19.01 -9.85
N TYR A 263 -11.91 -19.70 -10.45
CA TYR A 263 -11.88 -21.15 -10.64
C TYR A 263 -10.71 -21.58 -11.52
N TYR A 264 -10.58 -20.98 -12.71
CA TYR A 264 -9.48 -21.27 -13.64
C TYR A 264 -8.12 -21.10 -12.96
N THR A 265 -7.90 -19.96 -12.31
CA THR A 265 -6.62 -19.65 -11.68
C THR A 265 -6.32 -20.61 -10.53
N ALA A 266 -7.32 -20.95 -9.71
CA ALA A 266 -7.15 -21.86 -8.58
C ALA A 266 -6.85 -23.30 -9.05
N TYR A 267 -7.60 -23.81 -10.04
CA TYR A 267 -7.38 -25.16 -10.57
C TYR A 267 -6.02 -25.29 -11.26
N MET A 268 -5.66 -24.34 -12.11
CA MET A 268 -4.34 -24.31 -12.76
C MET A 268 -3.19 -24.21 -11.74
N SER A 269 -3.38 -23.46 -10.65
CA SER A 269 -2.40 -23.37 -9.55
C SER A 269 -2.25 -24.67 -8.76
N THR A 270 -3.18 -25.62 -8.90
CA THR A 270 -3.11 -26.95 -8.28
C THR A 270 -2.77 -28.07 -9.26
N GLY A 271 -2.45 -27.75 -10.52
CA GLY A 271 -2.14 -28.74 -11.56
C GLY A 271 -3.36 -29.45 -12.15
N LYS A 272 -4.58 -28.98 -11.89
CA LYS A 272 -5.83 -29.57 -12.36
C LYS A 272 -6.30 -28.90 -13.65
N SER A 273 -5.57 -29.10 -14.75
CA SER A 273 -5.85 -28.42 -16.03
C SER A 273 -7.19 -28.80 -16.65
N GLU A 274 -7.64 -30.03 -16.50
CA GLU A 274 -8.94 -30.50 -17.01
C GLU A 274 -10.09 -29.76 -16.32
N ASP A 275 -10.06 -29.68 -14.97
CA ASP A 275 -11.02 -28.91 -14.17
C ASP A 275 -11.01 -27.40 -14.54
N ALA A 276 -9.90 -26.88 -15.08
CA ALA A 276 -9.76 -25.48 -15.42
C ALA A 276 -10.32 -25.11 -16.81
N GLU A 277 -10.30 -26.03 -17.77
CA GLU A 277 -10.60 -25.71 -19.18
C GLU A 277 -12.05 -25.26 -19.37
N GLU A 278 -12.99 -25.75 -18.56
CA GLU A 278 -14.41 -25.34 -18.59
C GLU A 278 -14.61 -23.83 -18.31
N TRP A 279 -13.67 -23.21 -17.58
CA TRP A 279 -13.76 -21.81 -17.16
C TRP A 279 -13.04 -20.86 -18.11
N LYS A 280 -12.08 -21.37 -18.89
CA LYS A 280 -11.15 -20.56 -19.66
C LYS A 280 -11.81 -19.69 -20.73
N SER A 281 -12.86 -20.20 -21.38
CA SER A 281 -13.62 -19.49 -22.42
C SER A 281 -14.37 -18.27 -21.89
N GLN A 282 -14.60 -18.19 -20.58
CA GLN A 282 -15.33 -17.10 -19.91
C GLN A 282 -14.40 -15.98 -19.40
N ILE A 283 -13.08 -16.10 -19.65
CA ILE A 283 -12.07 -15.20 -19.12
C ILE A 283 -11.51 -14.33 -20.25
N SER A 284 -11.46 -13.02 -20.02
CA SER A 284 -10.84 -12.09 -20.97
C SER A 284 -9.33 -12.35 -21.11
N SER A 285 -8.76 -11.94 -22.25
CA SER A 285 -7.31 -12.06 -22.50
C SER A 285 -6.45 -11.34 -21.45
N VAL A 286 -6.93 -10.20 -20.93
CA VAL A 286 -6.29 -9.46 -19.83
C VAL A 286 -6.30 -10.29 -18.54
N ASN A 287 -7.44 -10.86 -18.17
CA ASN A 287 -7.56 -11.69 -16.98
C ASN A 287 -6.78 -13.01 -17.11
N LEU A 288 -6.62 -13.57 -18.32
CA LEU A 288 -5.76 -14.73 -18.55
C LEU A 288 -4.28 -14.42 -18.30
N LYS A 289 -3.80 -13.21 -18.65
CA LYS A 289 -2.43 -12.77 -18.33
C LYS A 289 -2.24 -12.65 -16.82
N LYS A 290 -3.19 -12.03 -16.12
CA LYS A 290 -3.20 -11.93 -14.65
C LYS A 290 -3.23 -13.31 -13.99
N ALA A 291 -4.10 -14.22 -14.47
CA ALA A 291 -4.17 -15.60 -13.98
C ALA A 291 -2.82 -16.31 -14.12
N ARG A 292 -2.14 -16.16 -15.27
CA ARG A 292 -0.81 -16.75 -15.50
C ARG A 292 0.24 -16.24 -14.49
N MET A 293 0.23 -14.96 -14.16
CA MET A 293 1.11 -14.41 -13.12
C MET A 293 0.84 -15.06 -11.77
N ILE A 294 -0.42 -15.15 -11.35
CA ILE A 294 -0.82 -15.77 -10.09
C ILE A 294 -0.46 -17.27 -10.07
N ILE A 295 -0.69 -17.99 -11.17
CA ILE A 295 -0.31 -19.41 -11.30
C ILE A 295 1.20 -19.58 -11.12
N ASN A 296 2.00 -18.71 -11.75
CA ASN A 296 3.46 -18.74 -11.59
C ASN A 296 3.90 -18.45 -10.16
N LEU A 297 3.17 -17.58 -9.43
CA LEU A 297 3.40 -17.38 -8.00
C LEU A 297 3.09 -18.62 -7.17
N ASN A 298 2.18 -19.48 -7.61
CA ASN A 298 1.74 -20.69 -6.91
C ASN A 298 2.57 -21.94 -7.23
N ARG A 299 3.42 -21.87 -8.25
CA ARG A 299 4.48 -22.86 -8.51
C ARG A 299 5.64 -22.66 -7.52
#